data_AF-A0AAV8ZXT7-F1
#
_entry.id   AF-A0AAV8ZXT7-F1
#
_cell.length_a   1.000
_cell.length_b   1.000
_cell.length_c   1.000
_cell.angle_alpha   90.00
_cell.angle_beta   90.00
_cell.angle_gamma   90.00
#
_symmetry.space_group_name_H-M   'P 1'
#
loop_
_entity.id
_entity.type
_entity.pdbx_description
1 polymer ?
#
loop_
_entity_poly.entity_id
_entity_poly.type
_entity_poly.pdbx_seq_one_letter_code
_entity_poly.pdbx_strand_id
1 'polypeptide(L)' 'MNNPETLNTLERRIFNYRLVRARRIIENVFGILVARFRIFHTPINLKLENTGKVVMACCVVT' A
#
# COMPACT_ATOMS: atom_id res chain seq x y z
N MET A 1 15.47 29.26 -20.22
CA MET A 1 15.84 29.30 -18.78
C MET A 1 15.93 27.86 -18.29
N ASN A 2 17.00 27.15 -18.67
CA ASN A 2 17.19 25.73 -18.35
C ASN A 2 18.16 25.65 -17.17
N ASN A 3 17.62 25.59 -15.95
CA ASN A 3 18.42 25.44 -14.74
C ASN A 3 18.44 23.94 -14.35
N PRO A 4 19.60 23.32 -14.12
CA PRO A 4 19.71 21.88 -13.86
C PRO A 4 18.92 21.40 -12.61
N GLU A 5 18.60 22.31 -11.69
CA GLU A 5 17.77 22.08 -10.50
C GLU A 5 16.31 21.70 -10.82
N THR A 6 15.77 22.11 -11.98
CA THR A 6 14.36 21.85 -12.32
C THR A 6 14.12 20.40 -12.75
N LEU A 7 15.14 19.73 -13.32
CA LEU A 7 15.04 18.32 -13.74
C LEU A 7 14.89 17.40 -12.53
N ASN A 8 15.75 17.56 -11.52
CA ASN A 8 15.66 16.84 -10.23
C ASN A 8 14.30 17.07 -9.55
N THR A 9 13.75 18.27 -9.69
CA THR A 9 12.44 18.61 -9.11
C THR A 9 11.28 17.94 -9.88
N LEU A 10 11.36 17.85 -11.21
CA LEU A 10 10.36 17.19 -12.04
C LEU A 10 10.35 15.67 -11.83
N GLU A 11 11.52 15.03 -11.85
CA GLU A 11 11.65 13.59 -11.59
C GLU A 11 11.15 13.22 -10.19
N ARG A 12 11.53 14.02 -9.17
CA ARG A 12 11.02 13.88 -7.81
C ARG A 12 9.50 14.07 -7.74
N ARG A 13 8.94 15.00 -8.49
CA ARG A 13 7.48 15.23 -8.54
C ARG A 13 6.76 14.06 -9.19
N ILE A 14 7.30 13.49 -10.26
CA ILE A 14 6.76 12.29 -10.92
C ILE A 14 6.84 11.08 -9.97
N PHE A 15 8.00 10.87 -9.33
CA PHE A 15 8.17 9.81 -8.34
C PHE A 15 7.16 9.95 -7.19
N ASN A 16 7.06 11.13 -6.58
CA ASN A 16 6.11 11.39 -5.49
C ASN A 16 4.66 11.21 -5.93
N TYR A 17 4.30 11.62 -7.15
CA TYR A 17 2.96 11.40 -7.67
C TYR A 17 2.64 9.91 -7.81
N ARG A 18 3.58 9.11 -8.34
CA ARG A 18 3.42 7.65 -8.43
C ARG A 18 3.34 7.01 -7.05
N LEU A 19 4.18 7.44 -6.11
CA LEU A 19 4.19 6.97 -4.73
C LEU A 19 2.86 7.24 -4.03
N VAL A 20 2.36 8.47 -4.09
CA VAL A 20 1.08 8.86 -3.49
C VAL A 20 -0.07 8.11 -4.14
N ARG A 21 -0.05 7.93 -5.47
CA ARG A 21 -1.07 7.14 -6.18
C ARG A 21 -1.06 5.68 -5.74
N ALA A 22 0.12 5.06 -5.61
CA ALA A 22 0.26 3.70 -5.10
C ALA A 22 -0.25 3.60 -3.66
N ARG A 23 0.13 4.56 -2.79
CA ARG A 23 -0.34 4.63 -1.40
C ARG A 23 -1.87 4.72 -1.33
N ARG A 24 -2.50 5.55 -2.16
CA ARG A 24 -3.97 5.70 -2.18
C ARG A 24 -4.69 4.40 -2.56
N ILE A 25 -4.14 3.64 -3.51
CA ILE A 25 -4.67 2.32 -3.89
C ILE A 25 -4.54 1.35 -2.71
N ILE A 26 -3.35 1.29 -2.11
CA ILE A 26 -3.07 0.43 -0.96
C ILE A 26 -4.00 0.77 0.22
N GLU A 27 -4.16 2.05 0.56
CA GLU A 27 -5.05 2.51 1.63
C GLU A 27 -6.52 2.13 1.39
N ASN A 28 -7.01 2.30 0.16
CA ASN A 28 -8.37 1.89 -0.20
C ASN A 28 -8.56 0.37 -0.04
N VAL A 29 -7.59 -0.42 -0.50
CA VAL A 29 -7.58 -1.88 -0.36
C VAL A 29 -7.53 -2.29 1.12
N PHE A 30 -6.63 -1.69 1.90
CA PHE A 30 -6.54 -1.94 3.34
C PHE A 30 -7.82 -1.54 4.08
N GLY A 31 -8.52 -0.49 3.68
CA GLY A 31 -9.81 -0.13 4.24
C GLY A 31 -10.85 -1.26 4.11
N ILE A 32 -10.91 -1.91 2.94
CA ILE A 32 -11.77 -3.07 2.70
C ILE A 32 -11.30 -4.28 3.53
N LEU A 33 -9.99 -4.54 3.56
CA LEU A 33 -9.41 -5.65 4.31
C LEU A 33 -9.63 -5.51 5.82
N VAL A 34 -9.48 -4.32 6.38
CA VAL A 34 -9.72 -4.04 7.81
C VAL A 34 -11.19 -4.20 8.15
N ALA A 35 -12.10 -3.71 7.29
CA ALA A 35 -13.54 -3.87 7.49
C ALA A 35 -14.01 -5.33 7.45
N ARG A 36 -13.37 -6.19 6.64
CA ARG A 36 -13.74 -7.61 6.52
C ARG A 36 -13.00 -8.53 7.48
N PHE A 37 -11.72 -8.27 7.73
CA PHE A 37 -10.87 -9.13 8.53
C PHE A 37 -10.45 -8.42 9.82
N ARG A 38 -11.04 -8.86 10.93
CA ARG A 38 -10.73 -8.37 12.29
C ARG A 38 -9.25 -8.51 12.65
N ILE A 39 -8.51 -9.40 11.99
CA ILE A 39 -7.09 -9.64 12.24
C ILE A 39 -6.21 -8.42 11.97
N PHE A 40 -6.63 -7.50 11.08
CA PHE A 40 -5.88 -6.28 10.79
C PHE A 40 -6.16 -5.13 11.78
N HIS A 41 -7.15 -5.27 12.68
CA HIS A 41 -7.42 -4.28 13.72
C HIS A 41 -6.48 -4.38 14.91
N THR A 42 -5.76 -5.49 15.05
CA THR A 42 -4.80 -5.73 16.13
C THR A 42 -3.44 -6.06 15.53
N PRO A 43 -2.33 -5.87 16.28
CA PRO A 43 -1.04 -6.41 15.88
C PRO A 43 -1.20 -7.88 15.50
N ILE A 44 -0.66 -8.27 14.34
CA ILE A 44 -0.85 -9.61 13.78
C ILE A 44 -0.12 -10.61 14.69
N ASN A 45 -0.83 -11.14 15.69
CA ASN A 45 -0.36 -12.19 16.58
C ASN A 45 -0.75 -13.57 16.02
N LEU A 46 -0.33 -13.83 14.79
CA LEU A 46 -0.65 -15.05 14.07
C LEU A 46 0.62 -15.87 13.82
N LYS A 47 0.53 -17.19 13.94
CA LYS A 47 1.62 -18.09 13.57
C LYS A 47 1.95 -17.94 12.07
N LEU A 48 3.23 -18.06 11.73
CA LEU A 48 3.70 -17.93 10.34
C LEU A 48 2.95 -18.84 9.36
N GLU A 49 2.63 -20.07 9.79
CA GLU A 49 1.89 -21.07 9.02
C GLU A 49 0.51 -20.59 8.56
N ASN A 50 -0.14 -19.74 9.37
CA ASN A 50 -1.47 -19.22 9.07
C ASN A 50 -1.40 -17.91 8.28
N THR A 51 -0.23 -17.26 8.23
CA THR A 51 -0.03 -15.99 7.50
C THR A 51 -0.30 -16.19 6.00
N GLY A 52 0.16 -17.30 5.42
CA GLY A 52 -0.12 -17.62 4.01
C GLY A 52 -1.62 -17.72 3.71
N LYS A 53 -2.41 -18.30 4.62
CA LYS A 53 -3.87 -18.38 4.47
C LYS A 53 -4.53 -17.01 4.53
N VAL A 54 -4.04 -16.12 5.39
CA VAL A 54 -4.55 -14.75 5.49
C VAL A 54 -4.23 -13.96 4.23
N VAL A 55 -3.00 -14.08 3.69
CA VAL A 55 -2.61 -13.43 2.43
C VAL A 55 -3.48 -13.93 1.27
N MET A 56 -3.66 -15.24 1.14
CA MET A 56 -4.54 -15.83 0.13
C MET A 56 -5.99 -15.33 0.27
N ALA A 57 -6.51 -15.27 1.49
CA ALA A 57 -7.85 -14.74 1.75
C ALA A 57 -7.96 -13.26 1.37
N CYS A 58 -6.93 -12.46 1.61
CA CYS A 58 -6.89 -11.06 1.17
C CYS A 58 -6.94 -10.95 -0.35
N CYS A 59 -6.12 -11.74 -1.07
CA CYS A 59 -6.07 -11.72 -2.54
C CYS A 59 -7.36 -12.18 -3.21
N VAL A 60 -8.17 -13.03 -2.58
CA VAL A 60 -9.47 -13.46 -3.10
C VAL A 60 -10.57 -12.42 -2.83
N VAL A 61 -10.44 -11.65 -1.74
CA VAL A 61 -11.47 -10.69 -1.29
C VAL A 61 -11.33 -9.32 -1.96
N THR A 62 -10.12 -8.94 -2.37
CA THR A 62 -9.81 -7.73 -3.14
C THR A 62 -10.06 -7.94 -4.63
#